data_AF-A0A967SLM5-F1
#
_entry.id   AF-A0A967SLM5-F1
#
_cell.length_a   1.000
_cell.length_b   1.000
_cell.length_c   1.000
_cell.angle_alpha   90.00
_cell.angle_beta   90.00
_cell.angle_gamma   90.00
#
_symmetry.space_group_name_H-M   'P 1'
#
loop_
_entity.id
_entity.type
_entity.pdbx_description
1 polymer ?
#
loop_
_entity_poly.entity_id
_entity_poly.type
_entity_poly.pdbx_seq_one_letter_code
_entity_poly.pdbx_strand_id
1 'polypeptide(L)'
;MPDWFCARRGAWPMRCGCGGRRSACGGSGPGSGPWSVRCAGRPPGFAVPVLSTLAVGIGACTAIFSVAHAVLYRPLPFPDPERLAVVWGEARTTGASRLAVDAPDAALIRDRAGAFDGVAFVRTGTDGTLTGARDAEPIAVARVTDDYFDVLGTAPQLGR
;
A
#
# COMPACT_ATOMS: atom_id res chain seq x y z
N MET A 1 1.25 10.77 57.40
CA MET A 1 2.14 11.45 56.45
C MET A 1 1.57 11.37 55.04
N PRO A 2 0.84 12.41 54.60
CA PRO A 2 0.63 12.71 53.19
C PRO A 2 1.04 14.17 52.86
N ASP A 3 2.00 14.36 51.96
CA ASP A 3 2.57 15.68 51.71
C ASP A 3 3.22 15.77 50.32
N TRP A 4 2.48 16.29 49.34
CA TRP A 4 3.09 16.94 48.17
C TRP A 4 2.20 18.02 47.51
N PHE A 5 1.67 18.92 48.33
CA PHE A 5 1.62 20.34 47.91
C PHE A 5 0.66 20.73 46.76
N CYS A 6 -0.55 21.04 47.22
CA CYS A 6 -1.21 22.28 46.83
C CYS A 6 -0.40 23.47 47.36
N ALA A 7 0.32 24.21 46.51
CA ALA A 7 0.60 25.66 46.64
C ALA A 7 1.65 26.16 45.63
N ARG A 8 1.20 26.80 44.55
CA ARG A 8 1.88 28.03 44.09
C ARG A 8 0.85 29.00 43.52
N ARG A 9 0.54 30.01 44.34
CA ARG A 9 -0.11 31.26 43.94
C ARG A 9 0.87 32.01 43.02
N GLY A 10 0.38 32.53 41.90
CA GLY A 10 1.19 33.32 40.98
C GLY A 10 0.42 33.75 39.73
N ALA A 11 -0.42 34.76 39.89
CA ALA A 11 -0.83 35.73 38.87
C ALA A 11 -0.93 35.26 37.40
N TRP A 12 -2.12 34.81 37.01
CA TRP A 12 -2.59 34.94 35.62
C TRP A 12 -3.97 35.62 35.64
N PRO A 13 -4.22 36.65 34.82
CA PRO A 13 -5.55 37.21 34.68
C PRO A 13 -6.37 36.25 33.80
N MET A 14 -6.90 35.19 34.42
CA MET A 14 -8.01 34.46 33.84
C MET A 14 -9.21 35.42 33.82
N ARG A 15 -9.44 36.06 32.67
CA ARG A 15 -10.79 36.48 32.30
C ARG A 15 -11.61 35.21 32.17
N CYS A 16 -12.17 34.77 33.29
CA CYS A 16 -13.29 33.84 33.33
C CYS A 16 -14.50 34.55 32.71
N GLY A 17 -14.57 34.50 31.38
CA GLY A 17 -15.77 34.84 30.63
C GLY A 17 -16.81 33.75 30.86
N CYS A 18 -17.59 33.92 31.92
CA CYS A 18 -18.84 33.19 32.12
C CYS A 18 -19.83 33.64 31.03
N GLY A 19 -19.79 32.97 29.88
CA GLY A 19 -20.68 33.20 28.75
C GLY A 19 -21.52 31.97 28.51
N GLY A 20 -22.62 31.86 29.24
CA GLY A 20 -23.51 30.71 29.20
C GLY A 20 -24.00 30.34 27.79
N ARG A 21 -24.01 29.03 27.52
CA ARG A 21 -25.14 28.35 26.89
C ARG A 21 -25.02 26.84 27.11
N ARG A 22 -25.83 26.35 28.06
CA ARG A 22 -26.21 24.94 28.11
C ARG A 22 -26.83 24.58 26.76
N SER A 23 -26.26 23.60 26.06
CA SER A 23 -26.99 22.82 25.07
C SER A 23 -26.70 21.37 25.36
N ALA A 24 -27.51 20.84 26.28
CA ALA A 24 -27.64 19.42 26.48
C ALA A 24 -28.21 18.81 25.19
N CYS A 25 -27.44 17.95 24.53
CA CYS A 25 -27.97 16.90 23.68
C CYS A 25 -27.66 15.56 24.37
N GLY A 26 -28.22 15.39 25.58
CA GLY A 26 -28.39 14.09 26.20
C GLY A 26 -29.81 13.62 25.92
N GLY A 27 -29.97 12.49 25.23
CA GLY A 27 -31.26 11.91 24.92
C GLY A 27 -31.20 10.87 23.80
N SER A 28 -30.58 9.73 24.09
CA SER A 28 -30.64 8.51 23.27
C SER A 28 -32.04 7.90 23.36
N GLY A 29 -32.81 7.97 22.28
CA GLY A 29 -34.07 7.24 22.09
C GLY A 29 -34.20 6.78 20.62
N PRO A 30 -34.73 5.58 20.35
CA PRO A 30 -34.78 5.01 19.00
C PRO A 30 -35.94 5.62 18.22
N GLY A 31 -35.68 6.74 17.53
CA GLY A 31 -36.68 7.45 16.74
C GLY A 31 -36.10 8.68 16.06
N SER A 32 -35.04 8.49 15.27
CA SER A 32 -34.37 9.57 14.55
C SER A 32 -35.18 10.04 13.33
N GLY A 33 -36.24 10.81 13.58
CA GLY A 33 -36.85 11.70 12.59
C GLY A 33 -35.95 12.90 12.28
N PRO A 34 -36.36 13.82 11.37
CA PRO A 34 -35.51 14.78 10.63
C PRO A 34 -34.81 15.89 11.46
N TRP A 35 -34.61 15.71 12.77
CA TRP A 35 -33.86 16.62 13.64
C TRP A 35 -32.35 16.61 13.38
N SER A 36 -31.83 15.58 12.71
CA SER A 36 -30.42 15.52 12.27
C SER A 36 -30.06 16.64 11.29
N VAL A 37 -30.93 16.95 10.32
CA VAL A 37 -30.63 17.94 9.28
C VAL A 37 -30.73 19.39 9.75
N ARG A 38 -31.41 19.64 10.88
CA ARG A 38 -31.71 21.01 11.33
C ARG A 38 -30.65 21.60 12.26
N CYS A 39 -29.72 20.79 12.76
CA CYS A 39 -28.52 21.26 13.47
C CYS A 39 -27.47 21.85 12.52
N ALA A 40 -27.56 21.62 11.20
CA ALA A 40 -26.65 22.17 10.21
C ALA A 40 -26.86 23.68 9.92
N GLY A 41 -27.93 24.29 10.47
CA GLY A 41 -28.41 25.61 10.08
C GLY A 41 -27.97 26.82 10.92
N ARG A 42 -27.00 26.74 11.84
CA ARG A 42 -26.56 27.90 12.67
C ARG A 42 -25.13 27.76 13.22
N PRO A 43 -24.38 28.87 13.37
CA PRO A 43 -23.77 29.68 12.32
C PRO A 43 -22.57 28.96 11.65
N PRO A 44 -22.36 29.13 10.34
CA PRO A 44 -21.43 28.33 9.52
C PRO A 44 -19.94 28.56 9.80
N GLY A 45 -19.55 29.50 10.66
CA GLY A 45 -18.15 29.89 10.84
C GLY A 45 -17.25 28.81 11.47
N PHE A 46 -17.80 27.94 12.32
CA PHE A 46 -17.02 26.90 13.00
C PHE A 46 -17.00 25.56 12.24
N ALA A 47 -18.03 25.27 11.45
CA ALA A 47 -18.10 24.02 10.69
C ALA A 47 -17.09 23.99 9.53
N VAL A 48 -16.83 25.14 8.90
CA VAL A 48 -15.91 25.26 7.76
C VAL A 48 -14.50 24.76 8.11
N PRO A 49 -13.79 25.28 9.14
CA PRO A 49 -12.44 24.81 9.44
C PRO A 49 -12.39 23.34 9.86
N VAL A 50 -13.42 22.84 10.54
CA VAL A 50 -13.52 21.42 10.95
C VAL A 50 -13.67 20.51 9.74
N LEU A 51 -14.57 20.84 8.81
CA LEU A 51 -14.79 20.07 7.59
C LEU A 51 -13.57 20.14 6.65
N SER A 52 -12.92 21.31 6.54
CA SER A 52 -11.70 21.45 5.75
C SER A 52 -10.57 20.57 6.27
N THR A 53 -10.36 20.56 7.60
CA THR A 53 -9.32 19.72 8.22
C THR A 53 -9.64 18.23 8.04
N LEU A 54 -10.91 17.85 8.20
CA LEU A 54 -11.36 16.47 7.98
C LEU A 54 -11.19 16.05 6.52
N ALA A 55 -11.57 16.90 5.57
CA ALA A 55 -11.44 16.63 4.14
C ALA A 55 -9.97 16.48 3.71
N VAL A 56 -9.08 17.33 4.23
CA VAL A 56 -7.62 17.23 3.98
C VAL A 56 -7.06 15.94 4.56
N GLY A 57 -7.44 15.57 5.79
CA GLY A 57 -6.98 14.33 6.41
C GLY A 57 -7.42 13.08 5.64
N ILE A 58 -8.70 13.01 5.27
CA ILE A 58 -9.24 11.90 4.47
C ILE A 58 -8.56 11.87 3.10
N GLY A 59 -8.47 13.01 2.41
CA GLY A 59 -7.84 13.10 1.10
C GLY A 59 -6.37 12.68 1.09
N ALA A 60 -5.60 13.08 2.11
CA ALA A 60 -4.20 12.69 2.24
C ALA A 60 -4.05 11.17 2.47
N CYS A 61 -4.85 10.59 3.37
CA CYS A 61 -4.83 9.15 3.61
C CYS A 61 -5.25 8.35 2.36
N THR A 62 -6.31 8.79 1.66
CA THR A 62 -6.78 8.16 0.42
C THR A 62 -5.75 8.31 -0.71
N ALA A 63 -5.10 9.46 -0.85
CA ALA A 63 -4.07 9.68 -1.87
C ALA A 63 -2.86 8.77 -1.66
N ILE A 64 -2.38 8.67 -0.41
CA ILE A 64 -1.27 7.76 -0.07
C ILE A 64 -1.67 6.31 -0.37
N PHE A 65 -2.86 5.87 0.04
CA PHE A 65 -3.32 4.52 -0.23
C PHE A 65 -3.57 4.26 -1.72
N SER A 66 -4.05 5.26 -2.46
CA SER A 66 -4.26 5.15 -3.92
C SER A 66 -2.95 5.04 -4.68
N VAL A 67 -1.92 5.81 -4.29
CA VAL A 67 -0.59 5.72 -4.90
C VAL A 67 0.08 4.42 -4.49
N ALA A 68 0.02 4.05 -3.21
CA ALA A 68 0.54 2.78 -2.73
C ALA A 68 -0.14 1.60 -3.44
N HIS A 69 -1.46 1.64 -3.62
CA HIS A 69 -2.19 0.64 -4.39
C HIS A 69 -1.79 0.68 -5.87
N ALA A 70 -1.65 1.84 -6.51
CA ALA A 70 -1.23 1.91 -7.91
C ALA A 70 0.21 1.42 -8.15
N VAL A 71 1.11 1.64 -7.19
CA VAL A 71 2.53 1.29 -7.29
C VAL A 71 2.79 -0.15 -6.83
N LEU A 72 2.14 -0.60 -5.75
CA LEU A 72 2.31 -1.93 -5.19
C LEU A 72 1.36 -2.97 -5.83
N TYR A 73 0.15 -2.54 -6.19
CA TYR A 73 -0.88 -3.32 -6.89
C TYR A 73 -1.16 -2.70 -8.27
N ARG A 74 -0.14 -2.51 -9.10
CA ARG A 74 -0.41 -2.65 -10.54
C ARG A 74 -0.79 -4.12 -10.67
N PRO A 75 -2.08 -4.49 -10.82
CA PRO A 75 -2.45 -5.89 -10.89
C PRO A 75 -1.64 -6.44 -12.04
N LEU A 76 -0.68 -7.30 -11.70
CA LEU A 76 0.11 -8.02 -12.68
C LEU A 76 -0.95 -8.63 -13.60
N PRO A 77 -1.01 -8.26 -14.89
CA PRO A 77 -2.09 -8.63 -15.80
C PRO A 77 -1.95 -10.11 -16.20
N PHE A 78 -1.94 -10.96 -15.19
CA PHE A 78 -1.88 -12.41 -15.27
C PHE A 78 -3.21 -12.96 -14.76
N PRO A 79 -3.68 -14.09 -15.30
CA PRO A 79 -5.00 -14.63 -14.96
C PRO A 79 -5.15 -14.96 -13.47
N ASP A 80 -4.09 -15.48 -12.83
CA ASP A 80 -4.10 -15.98 -11.44
C ASP A 80 -2.91 -15.43 -10.61
N PRO A 81 -2.88 -14.13 -10.24
CA PRO A 81 -1.75 -13.54 -9.53
C PRO A 81 -1.55 -14.13 -8.13
N GLU A 82 -2.60 -14.59 -7.45
CA GLU A 82 -2.52 -15.24 -6.13
C GLU A 82 -1.83 -16.61 -6.13
N ARG A 83 -1.71 -17.26 -7.30
CA ARG A 83 -1.04 -18.57 -7.43
C ARG A 83 0.44 -18.44 -7.79
N LEU A 84 0.92 -17.23 -8.09
CA LEU A 84 2.31 -16.98 -8.47
C LEU A 84 3.17 -16.70 -7.22
N ALA A 85 4.24 -17.46 -7.06
CA ALA A 85 5.24 -17.24 -6.02
C ALA A 85 6.62 -17.02 -6.66
N VAL A 86 7.38 -16.07 -6.12
CA VAL A 86 8.76 -15.84 -6.53
C VAL A 86 9.71 -16.51 -5.55
N VAL A 87 10.50 -17.45 -6.05
CA VAL A 87 11.52 -18.15 -5.26
C VAL A 87 12.83 -17.38 -5.35
N TRP A 88 13.41 -17.08 -4.20
CA TRP A 88 14.71 -16.44 -4.09
C TRP A 88 15.71 -17.35 -3.39
N GLY A 89 16.97 -17.27 -3.81
CA GLY A 89 18.10 -17.88 -3.12
C GLY A 89 18.50 -17.08 -1.88
N GLU A 90 19.08 -17.79 -0.91
CA GLU A 90 19.70 -17.19 0.27
C GLU A 90 21.13 -17.72 0.40
N ALA A 91 22.11 -16.81 0.43
CA ALA A 91 23.48 -17.16 0.70
C ALA A 91 23.71 -17.12 2.21
N ARG A 92 23.66 -18.31 2.83
CA ARG A 92 23.90 -18.46 4.28
C ARG A 92 25.29 -17.99 4.73
N THR A 93 26.25 -17.92 3.80
CA THR A 93 27.64 -17.50 4.07
C THR A 93 27.80 -15.99 4.19
N THR A 94 27.04 -15.21 3.41
CA THR A 94 27.10 -13.74 3.41
C THR A 94 25.89 -13.10 4.07
N GLY A 95 24.87 -13.89 4.45
CA GLY A 95 23.60 -13.39 4.97
C GLY A 95 22.76 -12.66 3.90
N ALA A 96 23.16 -12.75 2.63
CA ALA A 96 22.42 -12.13 1.54
C ALA A 96 21.15 -12.93 1.25
N SER A 97 20.01 -12.23 1.30
CA SER A 97 18.68 -12.73 0.97
C SER A 97 18.21 -12.09 -0.33
N ARG A 98 17.30 -12.73 -1.06
CA ARG A 98 16.81 -12.32 -2.39
C ARG A 98 17.85 -12.43 -3.51
N LEU A 99 18.68 -13.48 -3.49
CA LEU A 99 19.56 -13.78 -4.60
C LEU A 99 18.79 -14.47 -5.73
N ALA A 100 19.26 -14.27 -6.97
CA ALA A 100 18.80 -15.07 -8.07
C ALA A 100 19.15 -16.54 -7.80
N VAL A 101 18.19 -17.44 -8.02
CA VAL A 101 18.43 -18.87 -7.96
C VAL A 101 19.23 -19.28 -9.20
N ASP A 102 20.25 -20.11 -9.06
CA ASP A 102 20.99 -20.59 -10.22
C ASP A 102 20.13 -21.57 -11.05
N ALA A 103 20.37 -21.63 -12.37
CA ALA A 103 19.63 -22.51 -13.27
C ALA A 103 19.54 -24.00 -12.83
N PRO A 104 20.62 -24.66 -12.35
CA PRO A 104 20.52 -26.04 -11.86
C PRO A 104 19.64 -26.17 -10.61
N ASP A 105 19.65 -25.17 -9.72
CA ASP A 105 18.83 -25.19 -8.52
C ASP A 105 17.35 -24.99 -8.86
N ALA A 106 17.04 -24.19 -9.87
CA ALA A 106 15.68 -24.05 -10.38
C ALA A 106 15.14 -25.37 -10.95
N ALA A 107 15.96 -26.13 -11.68
CA ALA A 107 15.58 -27.47 -12.17
C ALA A 107 15.36 -28.45 -11.01
N LEU A 108 16.20 -28.39 -9.98
CA LEU A 108 16.03 -29.20 -8.78
C LEU A 108 14.71 -28.89 -8.06
N ILE A 109 14.35 -27.61 -7.95
CA ILE A 109 13.07 -27.16 -7.36
C ILE A 109 11.90 -27.69 -8.18
N ARG A 110 11.98 -27.60 -9.51
CA ARG A 110 10.96 -28.15 -10.42
C ARG A 110 10.76 -29.65 -10.20
N ASP A 111 11.85 -30.41 -10.12
CA ASP A 111 11.79 -31.87 -10.05
C ASP A 111 11.46 -32.41 -8.66
N ARG A 112 11.77 -31.67 -7.59
CA ARG A 112 11.69 -32.16 -6.20
C ARG A 112 10.67 -31.48 -5.30
N ALA A 113 10.24 -30.25 -5.61
CA ALA A 113 9.36 -29.52 -4.69
C ALA A 113 7.95 -30.14 -4.60
N GLY A 114 7.42 -30.67 -5.71
CA GLY A 114 6.08 -31.30 -5.78
C GLY A 114 4.91 -30.39 -5.38
N ALA A 115 5.18 -29.12 -5.06
CA ALA A 115 4.22 -28.15 -4.53
C ALA A 115 3.77 -27.10 -5.56
N PHE A 116 4.42 -27.08 -6.73
CA PHE A 116 4.16 -26.12 -7.81
C PHE A 116 3.64 -26.85 -9.04
N ASP A 117 2.60 -26.30 -9.67
CA ASP A 117 2.09 -26.78 -10.97
C ASP A 117 3.12 -26.60 -12.10
N GLY A 118 3.96 -25.57 -11.98
CA GLY A 118 5.04 -25.27 -12.90
C GLY A 118 6.05 -24.31 -12.28
N VAL A 119 7.30 -24.38 -12.74
CA VAL A 119 8.40 -23.54 -12.26
C VAL A 119 9.13 -22.97 -13.47
N ALA A 120 9.12 -21.65 -13.62
CA ALA A 120 9.85 -20.96 -14.66
C ALA A 120 11.00 -20.13 -14.08
N PHE A 121 12.11 -20.10 -14.80
CA PHE A 121 13.24 -19.26 -14.44
C PHE A 121 13.16 -17.93 -15.19
N VAL A 122 13.49 -16.84 -14.49
CA VAL A 122 13.61 -15.50 -15.07
C VAL A 122 14.90 -14.88 -14.58
N ARG A 123 15.68 -14.34 -15.50
CA ARG A 123 16.79 -13.45 -15.20
C ARG A 123 16.60 -12.09 -15.86
N THR A 124 16.21 -11.12 -15.04
CA THR A 124 16.09 -9.71 -15.40
C THR A 124 17.43 -8.98 -15.31
N GLY A 125 17.52 -7.79 -15.91
CA GLY A 125 18.73 -6.97 -15.88
C GLY A 125 19.83 -7.48 -16.82
N THR A 126 19.48 -8.27 -17.84
CA THR A 126 20.40 -8.58 -18.93
C THR A 126 20.28 -7.45 -19.94
N ASP A 127 21.35 -6.69 -20.15
CA ASP A 127 21.38 -5.72 -21.23
C ASP A 127 21.60 -6.48 -22.55
N GLY A 128 20.74 -6.22 -23.52
CA GLY A 128 20.91 -6.69 -24.89
C GLY A 128 21.10 -5.49 -25.81
N THR A 129 21.91 -5.64 -26.85
CA THR A 129 21.96 -4.66 -27.92
C THR A 129 21.14 -5.20 -29.08
N LEU A 130 20.03 -4.53 -29.40
CA LEU A 130 19.27 -4.84 -30.61
C LEU A 130 20.00 -4.21 -31.79
N THR A 131 20.59 -5.03 -32.64
CA THR A 131 21.24 -4.56 -33.87
C THR A 131 20.24 -4.55 -35.01
N GLY A 132 19.68 -3.37 -35.29
CA GLY A 132 18.90 -3.13 -36.50
C GLY A 132 19.79 -2.85 -37.71
N ALA A 133 19.20 -2.77 -38.90
CA ALA A 133 19.94 -2.50 -40.15
C ALA A 133 20.66 -1.14 -40.19
N ARG A 134 20.43 -0.24 -39.22
CA ARG A 134 21.05 1.10 -39.18
C ARG A 134 21.52 1.58 -37.81
N ASP A 135 20.90 1.17 -36.70
CA ASP A 135 21.30 1.63 -35.36
C ASP A 135 21.24 0.50 -34.32
N ALA A 136 22.16 0.57 -33.35
CA ALA A 136 22.25 -0.37 -32.23
C ALA A 136 21.59 0.27 -31.01
N GLU A 137 20.49 -0.32 -30.54
CA GLU A 137 19.73 0.21 -29.40
C GLU A 137 19.92 -0.68 -28.17
N PRO A 138 20.28 -0.12 -26.99
CA PRO A 138 20.29 -0.88 -25.75
C PRO A 138 18.86 -1.17 -25.33
N ILE A 139 18.55 -2.46 -25.18
CA ILE A 139 17.25 -2.95 -24.75
C ILE A 139 17.40 -3.76 -23.46
N ALA A 140 16.42 -3.62 -22.57
CA ALA A 140 16.31 -4.49 -21.41
C ALA A 140 15.83 -5.88 -21.87
N VAL A 141 16.64 -6.90 -21.63
CA VAL A 141 16.32 -8.29 -21.96
C VAL A 141 16.17 -9.10 -20.68
N ALA A 142 15.15 -9.94 -20.65
CA ALA A 142 15.02 -10.99 -19.67
C ALA A 142 15.28 -12.33 -20.34
N ARG A 143 16.10 -13.19 -19.72
CA ARG A 143 16.20 -14.60 -20.14
C ARG A 143 15.21 -15.41 -19.34
N VAL A 144 14.38 -16.18 -20.03
CA VAL A 144 13.36 -17.02 -19.42
C VAL A 144 13.44 -18.44 -19.94
N THR A 145 12.92 -19.40 -19.19
CA THR A 145 12.72 -20.78 -19.67
C THR A 145 11.45 -20.89 -20.50
N ASP A 146 11.37 -21.92 -21.34
CA ASP A 146 10.23 -22.14 -22.26
C ASP A 146 8.88 -22.18 -21.52
N ASP A 147 8.84 -22.76 -20.33
CA ASP A 147 7.63 -22.88 -19.49
C ASP A 147 7.15 -21.54 -18.88
N TYR A 148 7.85 -20.43 -19.12
CA TYR A 148 7.56 -19.13 -18.50
C TYR A 148 6.17 -18.59 -18.84
N PHE A 149 5.81 -18.66 -20.12
CA PHE A 149 4.53 -18.18 -20.62
C PHE A 149 3.36 -19.03 -20.12
N ASP A 150 3.58 -20.35 -20.01
CA ASP A 150 2.61 -21.30 -19.45
C ASP A 150 2.39 -21.06 -17.95
N VAL A 151 3.46 -20.85 -17.17
CA VAL A 151 3.38 -20.54 -15.74
C VAL A 151 2.65 -19.21 -15.49
N LEU A 152 2.82 -18.22 -16.36
CA LEU A 152 2.11 -16.94 -16.30
C LEU A 152 0.68 -17.00 -16.84
N GLY A 153 0.29 -18.07 -17.54
CA GLY A 153 -1.00 -18.18 -18.22
C GLY A 153 -1.16 -17.16 -19.36
N THR A 154 -0.07 -16.73 -19.99
CA THR A 154 -0.08 -15.73 -21.07
C THR A 154 0.59 -16.27 -22.31
N ALA A 155 0.05 -15.98 -23.50
CA ALA A 155 0.68 -16.38 -24.75
C ALA A 155 1.79 -15.40 -25.18
N PRO A 156 2.88 -15.87 -25.81
CA PRO A 156 3.88 -15.00 -26.41
C PRO A 156 3.26 -14.16 -27.55
N GLN A 157 3.63 -12.88 -27.63
CA GLN A 157 3.12 -11.98 -28.67
C GLN A 157 3.69 -12.29 -30.06
N LEU A 158 4.90 -12.86 -30.10
CA LEU A 158 5.56 -13.34 -31.31
C LEU A 158 6.17 -14.72 -31.03
N GLY A 159 5.93 -15.67 -31.92
CA GLY A 159 6.41 -17.04 -31.76
C GLY A 159 5.39 -17.96 -31.11
N ARG A 160 5.81 -19.20 -30.84
CA ARG A 160 5.05 -20.20 -30.08
C ARG A 160 5.71 -20.40 -28.73
#